data_AF-A0A6G8NRJ0-F1
#
_entry.id   AF-A0A6G8NRJ0-F1
#
_cell.length_a   1.000
_cell.length_b   1.000
_cell.length_c   1.000
_cell.angle_alpha   90.00
_cell.angle_beta   90.00
_cell.angle_gamma   90.00
#
_symmetry.space_group_name_H-M   'P 1'
#
loop_
_entity.id
_entity.type
_entity.pdbx_description
1 polymer ?
#
loop_
_entity_poly.entity_id
_entity_poly.type
_entity_poly.pdbx_seq_one_letter_code
_entity_poly.pdbx_strand_id
1 'polypeptide(L)' 'MCNDLTEFELNWLLELAINGDATVPAALLKRFRELGYAEQLFSQIQASDLGRERLLARARRALAPHAKA' A
#
# COMPACT_ATOMS: atom_id res chain seq x y z
N MET A 1 -3.58 8.05 -14.50
CA MET A 1 -2.85 7.32 -13.44
C MET A 1 -3.24 5.86 -13.53
N CYS A 2 -2.36 5.02 -14.07
CA CYS A 2 -2.58 3.57 -14.11
C CYS A 2 -2.77 3.04 -12.67
N ASN A 3 -3.73 2.12 -12.50
CA ASN A 3 -3.87 1.40 -11.24
C ASN A 3 -2.85 0.25 -11.27
N ASP A 4 -1.62 0.54 -10.85
CA ASP A 4 -0.51 -0.44 -10.90
C ASP A 4 -0.62 -1.54 -9.81
N LEU A 5 -1.59 -1.38 -8.90
CA LEU A 5 -1.93 -2.31 -7.83
C LEU A 5 -3.40 -2.72 -7.92
N THR A 6 -3.65 -4.02 -7.78
CA THR A 6 -4.98 -4.62 -7.60
C THR A 6 -5.53 -4.35 -6.19
N GLU A 7 -6.84 -4.57 -5.97
CA GLU A 7 -7.43 -4.44 -4.62
C GLU A 7 -6.82 -5.43 -3.61
N PHE A 8 -6.45 -6.64 -4.07
CA PHE A 8 -5.74 -7.63 -3.25
C PHE A 8 -4.37 -7.09 -2.80
N GLU A 9 -3.61 -6.52 -3.73
CA GLU A 9 -2.31 -5.92 -3.43
C GLU A 9 -2.43 -4.67 -2.57
N LEU A 10 -3.47 -3.86 -2.75
CA LEU A 10 -3.75 -2.71 -1.89
C LEU A 10 -4.09 -3.12 -0.46
N ASN A 11 -4.76 -4.26 -0.26
CA ASN A 11 -4.98 -4.80 1.09
C ASN A 11 -3.67 -5.25 1.72
N TRP A 12 -2.79 -5.93 0.97
CA TRP A 12 -1.47 -6.31 1.50
C TRP A 12 -0.55 -5.11 1.75
N LEU A 13 -0.64 -4.06 0.95
CA LEU A 13 0.06 -2.81 1.21
C LEU A 13 -0.47 -2.13 2.48
N LEU A 14 -1.78 -2.24 2.77
CA LEU A 14 -2.36 -1.77 4.02
C LEU A 14 -1.86 -2.60 5.21
N GLU A 15 -1.83 -3.92 5.09
CA GLU A 15 -1.25 -4.81 6.10
C GLU A 15 0.22 -4.45 6.39
N LEU A 16 1.02 -4.22 5.35
CA LEU A 16 2.40 -3.76 5.48
C LEU A 16 2.50 -2.44 6.26
N ALA A 17 1.58 -1.50 6.01
CA ALA A 17 1.60 -0.18 6.63
C ALA A 17 1.18 -0.21 8.11
N ILE A 18 0.34 -1.16 8.51
CA ILE A 18 -0.18 -1.27 9.89
C ILE A 18 0.68 -2.22 10.73
N ASN A 19 0.98 -3.40 10.19
CA ASN A 19 1.56 -4.52 10.91
C ASN A 19 3.04 -4.76 10.59
N GLY A 20 3.59 -4.04 9.60
CA GLY A 20 4.94 -4.26 9.11
C GLY A 20 5.04 -5.49 8.21
N ASP A 21 6.26 -5.92 7.92
CA ASP A 21 6.58 -6.92 6.91
C ASP A 21 6.39 -8.38 7.34
N ALA A 22 6.31 -8.64 8.65
CA ALA A 22 6.23 -9.99 9.19
C ALA A 22 5.02 -10.81 8.68
N THR A 23 3.91 -10.14 8.36
CA THR A 23 2.67 -10.80 7.90
C THR A 23 2.53 -10.85 6.39
N VAL A 24 3.40 -10.14 5.65
CA VAL A 24 3.23 -9.91 4.21
C VAL A 24 4.03 -10.95 3.42
N PRO A 25 3.42 -11.63 2.42
CA PRO A 25 4.14 -12.57 1.57
C PRO A 25 5.37 -11.95 0.90
N ALA A 26 6.51 -12.64 0.94
CA ALA A 26 7.79 -12.15 0.40
C ALA A 26 7.72 -11.72 -1.08
N ALA A 27 6.90 -12.39 -1.90
CA ALA A 27 6.67 -12.02 -3.28
C ALA A 27 6.02 -10.63 -3.44
N LEU A 28 5.09 -10.28 -2.53
CA LEU A 28 4.44 -8.97 -2.51
C LEU A 28 5.37 -7.90 -1.96
N LEU A 29 6.16 -8.20 -0.92
CA LEU A 29 7.19 -7.29 -0.42
C LEU A 29 8.19 -6.89 -1.52
N LYS A 30 8.67 -7.88 -2.28
CA LYS A 30 9.57 -7.64 -3.42
C LYS A 30 8.90 -6.73 -4.46
N ARG A 31 7.66 -7.05 -4.84
CA ARG A 31 6.91 -6.25 -5.81
C ARG A 31 6.66 -4.82 -5.34
N PHE A 32 6.27 -4.62 -4.08
CA PHE A 32 6.06 -3.28 -3.54
C PHE A 32 7.34 -2.46 -3.52
N ARG A 33 8.50 -3.08 -3.25
CA ARG A 33 9.80 -2.41 -3.36
C ARG A 33 10.13 -2.04 -4.80
N GLU A 34 9.91 -2.94 -5.76
CA GLU A 34 10.13 -2.67 -7.18
C GLU A 34 9.26 -1.52 -7.69
N LEU A 35 8.04 -1.40 -7.19
CA LEU A 35 7.11 -0.31 -7.51
C LEU A 35 7.33 0.95 -6.66
N GLY A 36 8.27 0.95 -5.71
CA GLY A 36 8.56 2.08 -4.82
C GLY A 36 7.52 2.33 -3.73
N TYR A 37 6.57 1.42 -3.53
CA TYR A 37 5.53 1.49 -2.48
C TYR A 37 6.00 0.97 -1.11
N ALA A 38 7.13 0.28 -1.07
CA ALA A 38 7.76 -0.19 0.16
C ALA A 38 9.26 0.11 0.14
N GLU A 39 9.81 0.34 1.33
CA GLU A 39 11.23 0.60 1.53
C GLU A 39 11.76 -0.20 2.72
N GLN A 40 13.07 -0.45 2.72
CA GLN A 40 13.74 -1.14 3.81
C GLN A 40 14.35 -0.10 4.75
N LEU A 41 13.87 -0.08 6.00
CA LEU A 41 14.38 0.76 7.07
C LEU A 41 15.03 -0.17 8.11
N PHE A 42 16.36 -0.13 8.17
CA PHE A 42 17.17 -1.05 8.96
C PHE A 42 16.85 -2.53 8.62
N SER A 43 16.30 -3.28 9.58
CA SER A 43 15.95 -4.69 9.46
C SER A 43 14.49 -4.94 9.11
N GLN A 44 13.68 -3.90 8.88
CA GLN A 44 12.25 -4.02 8.59
C GLN A 44 11.90 -3.40 7.24
N ILE A 45 10.94 -4.00 6.55
CA ILE A 45 10.31 -3.39 5.39
C ILE A 45 9.02 -2.71 5.82
N GLN A 46 8.82 -1.46 5.39
CA GLN A 46 7.62 -0.69 5.68
C GLN A 46 7.08 -0.05 4.40
N ALA A 47 5.82 0.40 4.45
CA ALA A 47 5.24 1.19 3.37
C ALA A 47 5.98 2.55 3.26
N SER A 48 6.42 2.89 2.05
CA SER A 48 7.03 4.18 1.75
C SER A 48 5.98 5.30 1.76
N ASP A 49 6.43 6.55 1.68
CA ASP A 49 5.50 7.69 1.55
C ASP A 49 4.61 7.57 0.30
N LEU A 50 5.16 7.10 -0.82
CA LEU A 50 4.37 6.81 -2.03
C LEU A 50 3.32 5.71 -1.77
N GLY A 51 3.68 4.66 -1.01
CA GLY A 51 2.76 3.60 -0.60
C GLY A 51 1.61 4.14 0.27
N ARG A 52 1.94 5.00 1.24
CA ARG A 52 0.96 5.64 2.12
C ARG A 52 0.04 6.58 1.35
N GLU A 53 0.57 7.41 0.46
CA GLU A 53 -0.22 8.27 -0.42
C GLU A 53 -1.18 7.47 -1.29
N ARG A 54 -0.74 6.32 -1.79
CA ARG A 54 -1.58 5.42 -2.58
C ARG A 54 -2.75 4.86 -1.76
N LEU A 55 -2.51 4.47 -0.51
CA LEU A 55 -3.56 4.04 0.42
C LEU A 55 -4.53 5.18 0.76
N LEU A 56 -4.03 6.41 0.96
CA LEU A 56 -4.86 7.59 1.20
C LEU A 56 -5.74 7.92 -0.02
N ALA A 57 -5.19 7.82 -1.24
CA ALA A 57 -5.94 8.02 -2.46
C ALA A 57 -7.08 6.98 -2.62
N ARG A 58 -6.83 5.72 -2.22
CA ARG A 58 -7.86 4.68 -2.16
C ARG A 58 -8.95 5.04 -1.14
N ALA A 59 -8.57 5.43 0.08
CA ALA A 59 -9.52 5.82 1.13
C ALA A 59 -10.40 7.00 0.71
N ARG A 60 -9.81 8.03 0.08
CA ARG A 60 -10.55 9.18 -0.46
C ARG A 60 -11.56 8.77 -1.53
N ARG A 61 -11.19 7.84 -2.43
CA ARG A 61 -12.11 7.30 -3.44
C ARG A 61 -13.25 6.48 -2.83
N ALA A 62 -13.00 5.77 -1.74
CA ALA A 62 -14.03 5.03 -1.02
C ALA A 62 -15.02 5.96 -0.28
N LEU A 63 -14.58 7.17 0.12
CA LEU A 63 -15.40 8.18 0.80
C LEU A 63 -16.15 9.12 -0.17
N ALA A 64 -15.63 9.33 -1.38
CA ALA A 64 -16.26 10.16 -2.41
C ALA A 64 -17.67 9.75 -2.89
N PRO A 65 -18.17 8.50 -2.77
CA PRO A 65 -19.53 8.14 -3.17
C PRO A 65 -20.62 8.85 -2.35
N HIS A 66 -20.29 9.35 -1.15
CA HIS A 66 -21.26 9.94 -0.22
C HIS A 66 -21.29 11.48 -0.21
N ALA A 67 -20.49 12.15 -1.06
CA ALA A 67 -20.36 13.61 -1.06
C ALA A 67 -21.35 14.34 -2.01
N LYS A 68 -22.40 13.66 -2.48
CA LYS A 68 -23.52 14.30 -3.21
C LYS A 68 -24.86 13.94 -2.56
N ALA A 69 -25.30 14.79 -1.64
CA ALA A 69 -26.69 14.93 -1.22
C ALA A 69 -26.98 16.42 -1.05
#